data_AF-A0A1Y1KTB0-F1
#
_entry.id   AF-A0A1Y1KTB0-F1
#
_cell.length_a   1.000
_cell.length_b   1.000
_cell.length_c   1.000
_cell.angle_alpha   90.00
_cell.angle_beta   90.00
_cell.angle_gamma   90.00
#
_symmetry.space_group_name_H-M   'P 1'
#
loop_
_entity.id
_entity.type
_entity.pdbx_description
1 polymer ?
#
loop_
_entity_poly.entity_id
_entity_poly.type
_entity_poly.pdbx_seq_one_letter_code
_entity_poly.pdbx_strand_id
1 'polypeptide(L)'
;MEPKIDNSGISQGTLLARARVRFPAPMDANFYDVMDLNVGNEVEFYGRVYKITDCDKFTRNFLNRCGIAVPDPINVPEDPYYKSRAYDIETRLPKKPSRKIDTLGKFLENDRKVGGI
;
A
#
# COMPACT_ATOMS: atom_id res chain seq x y z
N MET A 1 -12.42 1.39 -7.94
CA MET A 1 -12.66 0.19 -7.10
C MET A 1 -11.69 0.27 -5.95
N GLU A 2 -12.15 0.05 -4.73
CA GLU A 2 -11.25 -0.08 -3.59
C GLU A 2 -10.53 -1.44 -3.66
N PRO A 3 -9.20 -1.49 -3.46
CA PRO A 3 -8.48 -2.74 -3.40
C PRO A 3 -8.91 -3.56 -2.19
N LYS A 4 -9.01 -4.88 -2.35
CA LYS A 4 -9.31 -5.78 -1.23
C LYS A 4 -8.09 -5.90 -0.32
N ILE A 5 -8.32 -5.70 0.98
CA ILE A 5 -7.36 -5.82 2.06
C ILE A 5 -7.88 -6.87 3.04
N ASP A 6 -7.11 -7.93 3.23
CA ASP A 6 -7.45 -8.98 4.18
C ASP A 6 -7.40 -8.49 5.63
N ASN A 7 -8.34 -8.95 6.44
CA ASN A 7 -8.49 -8.56 7.85
C ASN A 7 -8.74 -7.06 8.08
N SER A 8 -9.24 -6.32 7.08
CA SER A 8 -9.61 -4.90 7.21
C SER A 8 -10.87 -4.67 8.05
N GLY A 9 -11.74 -5.68 8.17
CA GLY A 9 -13.00 -5.58 8.92
C GLY A 9 -14.09 -4.75 8.25
N ILE A 10 -13.86 -4.26 7.03
CA ILE A 10 -14.81 -3.46 6.24
C ILE A 10 -15.22 -4.19 4.95
N SER A 11 -16.45 -3.97 4.49
CA SER A 11 -16.89 -4.46 3.18
C SER A 11 -16.27 -3.61 2.08
N GLN A 12 -15.42 -4.22 1.26
CA GLN A 12 -14.66 -3.53 0.21
C GLN A 12 -15.22 -3.81 -1.18
N GLY A 13 -14.96 -2.92 -2.13
CA GLY A 13 -15.37 -3.10 -3.54
C GLY A 13 -15.67 -1.78 -4.26
N THR A 14 -16.84 -1.70 -4.89
CA THR A 14 -17.25 -0.54 -5.67
C THR A 14 -17.62 0.64 -4.76
N LEU A 15 -16.76 1.66 -4.68
CA LEU A 15 -17.05 2.91 -3.95
C LEU A 15 -18.03 3.83 -4.68
N LEU A 16 -18.02 3.78 -6.01
CA LEU A 16 -18.78 4.64 -6.89
C LEU A 16 -19.25 3.84 -8.09
N ALA A 17 -20.57 3.86 -8.37
CA ALA A 17 -21.14 3.20 -9.53
C ALA A 17 -20.72 3.91 -10.83
N ARG A 18 -20.74 3.18 -11.95
CA ARG A 18 -20.40 3.76 -13.27
C ARG A 18 -21.49 4.73 -13.71
N ALA A 19 -21.27 6.02 -13.51
CA ALA A 19 -22.15 7.10 -13.91
C ALA A 19 -21.35 8.40 -14.15
N ARG A 20 -21.96 9.38 -14.80
CA ARG A 20 -21.41 10.74 -14.87
C ARG A 20 -21.59 11.42 -13.51
N VAL A 21 -20.50 11.95 -12.96
CA VAL A 21 -20.52 12.63 -11.65
C VAL A 21 -20.69 14.13 -11.86
N ARG A 22 -21.65 14.73 -11.17
CA ARG A 22 -21.86 16.18 -11.14
C ARG A 22 -20.90 16.84 -10.17
N PHE A 23 -20.58 18.10 -10.40
CA PHE A 23 -19.91 18.92 -9.40
C PHE A 23 -20.78 19.09 -8.15
N PRO A 24 -20.17 19.39 -6.99
CA PRO A 24 -20.93 19.81 -5.82
C PRO A 24 -21.64 21.14 -6.06
N ALA A 25 -22.69 21.42 -5.25
CA ALA A 25 -23.35 22.72 -5.27
C ALA A 25 -22.35 23.85 -4.97
N PRO A 26 -22.44 25.01 -5.63
CA PRO A 26 -23.55 25.48 -6.50
C PRO A 26 -23.36 25.15 -8.00
N MET A 27 -22.36 24.36 -8.38
CA MET A 27 -22.04 24.07 -9.79
C MET A 27 -22.63 22.73 -10.27
N ASP A 28 -23.63 22.21 -9.57
CA ASP A 28 -24.23 20.89 -9.81
C ASP A 28 -24.96 20.76 -11.16
N ALA A 29 -25.11 21.85 -11.92
CA ALA A 29 -25.52 21.77 -13.32
C ALA A 29 -24.46 21.11 -14.23
N ASN A 30 -23.19 21.13 -13.83
CA ASN A 30 -22.06 20.65 -14.64
C ASN A 30 -21.56 19.27 -14.19
N PHE A 31 -20.86 18.58 -15.09
CA PHE A 31 -20.21 17.30 -14.83
C PHE A 31 -18.70 17.44 -14.91
N TYR A 32 -17.99 16.63 -14.12
CA TYR A 32 -16.55 16.49 -14.25
C TYR A 32 -16.18 16.00 -15.66
N ASP A 33 -15.10 16.56 -16.20
CA ASP A 33 -14.46 16.15 -17.45
C ASP A 33 -13.05 15.60 -17.19
N VAL A 34 -12.42 15.06 -18.24
CA VAL A 34 -11.07 14.49 -18.20
C VAL A 34 -10.04 15.50 -17.66
N MET A 35 -10.22 16.79 -17.94
CA MET A 35 -9.34 17.87 -17.49
C MET A 35 -9.33 18.04 -15.96
N ASP A 36 -10.45 17.72 -15.31
CA ASP A 36 -10.58 17.82 -13.86
C ASP A 36 -9.87 16.65 -13.15
N LEU A 37 -9.60 15.56 -13.87
CA LEU A 37 -9.09 14.30 -13.34
C LEU A 37 -7.57 14.13 -13.50
N ASN A 38 -6.80 15.22 -13.38
CA ASN A 38 -5.34 15.18 -13.49
C ASN A 38 -4.65 14.88 -12.14
N VAL A 39 -3.41 14.38 -12.19
CA VAL A 39 -2.60 14.12 -10.99
C VAL A 39 -2.37 15.43 -10.23
N GLY A 40 -2.62 15.40 -8.91
CA GLY A 40 -2.56 16.56 -8.03
C GLY A 40 -3.90 17.25 -7.80
N ASN A 41 -4.92 17.00 -8.62
CA ASN A 41 -6.23 17.58 -8.43
C ASN A 41 -6.99 16.88 -7.28
N GLU A 42 -7.87 17.66 -6.66
CA GLU A 42 -8.86 17.18 -5.69
C GLU A 42 -10.24 17.25 -6.33
N VAL A 43 -10.99 16.16 -6.21
CA VAL A 43 -12.33 16.05 -6.76
C VAL A 43 -13.28 15.58 -5.67
N GLU A 44 -14.44 16.22 -5.59
CA GLU A 44 -15.47 15.86 -4.62
C GLU A 44 -16.56 15.04 -5.31
N PHE A 45 -16.72 13.79 -4.89
CA PHE A 45 -17.78 12.90 -5.35
C PHE A 45 -18.70 12.59 -4.16
N TYR A 46 -19.96 13.04 -4.25
CA TYR A 46 -21.00 12.76 -3.26
C TYR A 46 -20.58 13.04 -1.81
N GLY A 47 -19.96 14.21 -1.56
CA GLY A 47 -19.54 14.64 -0.21
C GLY A 47 -18.22 14.04 0.26
N ARG A 48 -17.50 13.31 -0.59
CA ARG A 48 -16.15 12.77 -0.30
C ARG A 48 -15.14 13.38 -1.24
N VAL A 49 -14.08 13.95 -0.68
CA VAL A 49 -12.96 14.53 -1.43
C VAL A 49 -11.92 13.45 -1.69
N TYR A 50 -11.54 13.29 -2.95
CA TYR A 50 -10.52 12.36 -3.41
C TYR A 50 -9.35 13.15 -3.98
N LYS A 51 -8.13 12.79 -3.57
CA LYS A 51 -6.89 13.28 -4.17
C LYS A 51 -6.44 12.31 -5.25
N ILE A 52 -6.23 12.80 -6.47
CA ILE A 52 -5.66 11.99 -7.55
C ILE A 52 -4.14 12.04 -7.39
N THR A 53 -3.53 10.91 -7.02
CA THR A 53 -2.11 10.84 -6.72
C THR A 53 -1.26 10.29 -7.85
N ASP A 54 -1.82 9.46 -8.72
CA ASP A 54 -1.13 8.90 -9.88
C ASP A 54 -2.12 8.45 -10.96
N CYS A 55 -1.62 8.17 -12.16
CA CYS A 55 -2.36 7.56 -13.26
C CYS A 55 -1.51 6.52 -13.99
N ASP A 56 -2.16 5.56 -14.67
CA ASP A 56 -1.44 4.55 -15.44
C ASP A 56 -0.72 5.13 -16.68
N LYS A 57 0.17 4.31 -17.28
CA LYS A 57 0.96 4.72 -18.44
C LYS A 57 0.10 5.08 -19.65
N PHE A 58 -1.01 4.38 -19.86
CA PHE A 58 -1.92 4.65 -20.96
C PHE A 58 -2.56 6.03 -20.80
N THR A 59 -3.13 6.32 -19.63
CA THR A 59 -3.78 7.59 -19.30
C THR A 59 -2.80 8.74 -19.41
N ARG A 60 -1.58 8.57 -18.87
CA ARG A 60 -0.51 9.59 -18.99
C ARG A 60 -0.21 9.92 -20.45
N ASN A 61 -0.04 8.90 -21.31
CA ASN A 61 0.22 9.10 -22.72
C ASN A 61 -0.97 9.73 -23.46
N PHE A 62 -2.19 9.33 -23.11
CA PHE A 62 -3.42 9.88 -23.67
C PHE A 62 -3.57 11.37 -23.35
N LEU A 63 -3.43 11.75 -22.07
CA LEU A 63 -3.49 13.14 -21.61
C LEU A 63 -2.41 14.01 -22.28
N ASN A 64 -1.18 13.51 -22.34
CA ASN A 64 -0.09 14.21 -23.02
C ASN A 64 -0.38 14.43 -24.52
N ARG A 65 -0.99 13.46 -25.21
CA ARG A 65 -1.42 13.61 -26.62
C ARG A 65 -2.54 14.63 -26.78
N CYS A 66 -3.40 14.78 -25.78
CA CYS A 66 -4.41 15.83 -25.72
C CYS A 66 -3.84 17.21 -25.33
N GLY A 67 -2.51 17.33 -25.13
CA GLY A 67 -1.85 18.57 -24.73
C GLY A 67 -1.91 18.86 -23.23
N ILE A 68 -2.31 17.87 -22.41
CA ILE A 68 -2.44 18.00 -20.97
C ILE A 68 -1.18 17.42 -20.32
N ALA A 69 -0.38 18.29 -19.70
CA ALA A 69 0.79 17.85 -18.94
C ALA A 69 0.34 17.15 -17.65
N VAL A 70 0.82 15.93 -17.45
CA VAL A 70 0.52 15.14 -16.25
C VAL A 70 1.70 15.23 -15.28
N PRO A 71 1.49 15.76 -14.05
CA PRO A 71 2.53 15.80 -13.02
C PRO A 71 3.08 14.42 -12.62
N ASP A 72 4.21 14.42 -11.92
CA ASP A 72 4.77 13.20 -11.34
C ASP A 72 3.88 12.65 -10.21
N PRO A 73 3.96 11.34 -9.91
CA PRO A 73 3.17 10.72 -8.85
C PRO A 73 3.41 11.36 -7.48
N ILE A 74 2.33 11.53 -6.72
CA ILE A 74 2.37 12.10 -5.37
C ILE A 74 2.46 10.96 -4.36
N ASN A 75 3.35 11.12 -3.37
CA ASN A 75 3.46 10.17 -2.27
C ASN A 75 2.16 10.12 -1.46
N VAL A 76 1.63 8.91 -1.30
CA VAL A 76 0.47 8.66 -0.44
C VAL A 76 0.92 8.56 1.02
N PRO A 77 0.12 9.07 1.98
CA PRO A 77 0.41 8.88 3.38
C PRO A 77 0.37 7.38 3.72
N GLU A 78 1.33 6.94 4.52
CA GLU A 78 1.39 5.55 4.95
C GLU A 78 0.37 5.29 6.06
N ASP A 79 -0.34 4.17 5.95
CA ASP A 79 -1.38 3.78 6.89
C ASP A 79 -0.79 3.39 8.27
N PRO A 80 -1.21 4.06 9.37
CA PRO A 80 -0.76 3.77 10.72
C PRO A 80 -0.93 2.31 11.16
N TYR A 81 -2.00 1.64 10.69
CA TYR A 81 -2.26 0.24 11.03
C TYR A 81 -1.15 -0.67 10.50
N TYR A 82 -0.75 -0.50 9.24
CA TYR A 82 0.31 -1.32 8.65
C TYR A 82 1.66 -1.09 9.31
N LYS A 83 2.00 0.17 9.64
CA LYS A 83 3.23 0.49 10.38
C LYS A 83 3.29 -0.26 11.72
N SER A 84 2.22 -0.19 12.51
CA SER A 84 2.17 -0.84 13.82
C SER A 84 2.23 -2.36 13.72
N ARG A 85 1.51 -2.96 12.76
CA ARG A 85 1.53 -4.42 12.55
C ARG A 85 2.89 -4.92 12.07
N ALA A 86 3.57 -4.18 11.19
CA ALA A 86 4.91 -4.54 10.74
C ALA A 86 5.90 -4.55 11.92
N TYR A 87 5.85 -3.51 12.77
CA TYR A 87 6.66 -3.43 13.99
C TYR A 87 6.38 -4.59 14.95
N ASP A 88 5.10 -4.93 15.17
CA ASP A 88 4.72 -6.07 16.02
C ASP A 88 5.26 -7.40 15.48
N ILE A 89 5.21 -7.60 14.16
CA ILE A 89 5.75 -8.81 13.51
C ILE A 89 7.27 -8.87 13.70
N GLU A 90 7.96 -7.75 13.45
CA GLU A 90 9.41 -7.65 13.58
C GLU A 90 9.86 -7.91 15.02
N THR A 91 9.17 -7.32 16.01
CA THR A 91 9.52 -7.46 17.43
C THR A 91 9.19 -8.83 18.01
N ARG A 92 8.28 -9.60 17.38
CA ARG A 92 7.97 -10.99 17.72
C ARG A 92 9.02 -11.98 17.24
N LEU A 93 9.97 -11.56 16.41
CA LEU A 93 11.10 -12.42 16.05
C LEU A 93 11.88 -12.80 17.31
N PRO A 94 12.27 -14.08 17.47
CA PRO A 94 13.01 -14.53 18.64
C PRO A 94 14.34 -13.77 18.72
N LYS A 95 14.43 -12.82 19.65
CA LYS A 95 15.61 -11.98 19.88
C LYS A 95 16.87 -12.78 20.23
N LYS A 96 16.69 -14.01 20.70
CA LYS A 96 17.78 -14.94 20.97
C LYS A 96 17.80 -15.98 19.85
N PRO A 97 18.90 -16.13 19.09
CA PRO A 97 19.06 -17.29 18.24
C PRO A 97 18.91 -18.52 19.13
N SER A 98 18.05 -19.47 18.71
CA SER A 98 18.00 -20.80 19.32
C SER A 98 19.31 -21.49 18.99
N ARG A 99 20.36 -21.19 19.76
CA ARG A 99 21.63 -21.89 19.67
C ARG A 99 21.40 -23.25 20.30
N LYS A 100 20.97 -24.22 19.48
CA LYS A 100 21.09 -25.63 19.84
C LYS A 100 22.59 -25.91 19.93
N ILE A 101 23.10 -25.92 21.15
CA ILE A 101 24.45 -26.41 21.41
C ILE A 101 24.37 -27.90 21.17
N ASP A 102 25.02 -28.39 20.12
CA ASP A 102 25.11 -29.82 19.85
C ASP A 102 26.07 -30.47 20.84
N THR A 103 25.54 -30.74 22.04
CA THR A 103 26.29 -31.40 23.12
C THR A 103 26.63 -32.84 22.76
N LEU A 104 25.75 -33.52 22.03
CA LEU A 104 25.95 -34.91 21.61
C LEU A 104 27.03 -35.03 20.54
N GLY A 105 27.00 -34.19 19.50
CA GLY A 105 28.06 -34.17 18.48
C GLY A 105 29.43 -33.88 19.09
N LYS A 106 29.49 -32.91 20.01
CA LYS A 106 30.73 -32.56 20.73
C LYS A 106 31.23 -33.68 21.66
N PHE A 107 30.30 -34.46 22.23
CA PHE A 107 30.63 -35.65 23.01
C PHE A 107 31.18 -36.76 22.10
N LEU A 108 30.51 -37.08 21.00
CA LEU A 108 30.91 -38.11 20.04
C LEU A 108 32.26 -37.79 19.36
N GLU A 109 32.57 -36.52 19.09
CA GLU A 109 33.88 -36.09 18.55
C GLU A 109 35.07 -36.39 19.48
N ASN A 110 34.81 -36.48 20.78
CA ASN A 110 35.81 -36.75 21.81
C ASN A 110 35.66 -38.15 22.42
N ASP A 111 34.66 -38.91 21.97
CA ASP A 111 34.44 -40.26 22.45
C ASP A 111 35.64 -41.13 22.03
N ARG A 112 36.32 -41.70 23.03
CA ARG A 112 37.58 -42.45 22.95
C ARG A 112 38.87 -41.64 22.78
N LYS A 113 38.84 -40.30 22.82
CA LYS A 113 40.05 -39.48 22.98
C LYS A 113 40.37 -39.33 24.47
N VAL A 114 41.17 -40.25 25.00
CA VAL A 114 41.71 -40.13 26.36
C VAL A 114 42.94 -39.23 26.29
N GLY A 115 42.95 -38.12 27.05
CA GLY A 115 44.11 -37.24 27.14
C GLY A 115 45.32 -38.01 27.67
N GLY A 116 46.33 -38.18 26.82
CA GLY A 116 47.60 -38.79 27.22
C GLY A 116 48.26 -37.94 28.30
N ILE A 117 48.66 -38.63 29.38
CA ILE A 117 49.61 -38.17 30.41
C ILE A 117 50.97 -37.82 29.81
#